data_AF-A0A5S4FUH1-F1
#
_entry.id   AF-A0A5S4FUH1-F1
#
_cell.length_a   1.000
_cell.length_b   1.000
_cell.length_c   1.000
_cell.angle_alpha   90.00
_cell.angle_beta   90.00
_cell.angle_gamma   90.00
#
_symmetry.space_group_name_H-M   'P 1'
#
loop_
_entity.id
_entity.type
_entity.pdbx_description
1 polymer ?
#
loop_
_entity_poly.entity_id
_entity_poly.type
_entity_poly.pdbx_seq_one_letter_code
_entity_poly.pdbx_strand_id
1 'polypeptide(L)'
;MRQEALLEAAATALDLIRTGKIAARGSLGPLLTVQSYQPVYEGDRPGAAGRSHTAGQEAMNQLWAQAQREVEEWFDAARIDEAAARRIFGILTWFSRTREAYDRERDFMIGQGIPAAFLPDPEPGRFVSSASSSRTCP
;
A
#
# COMPACT_ATOMS: atom_id res chain seq x y z
N MET A 1 -49.32 -20.97 28.48
CA MET A 1 -50.27 -19.98 27.94
C MET A 1 -49.57 -18.80 27.25
N ARG A 2 -49.06 -17.76 27.93
CA ARG A 2 -48.55 -16.55 27.24
C ARG A 2 -47.29 -16.76 26.39
N GLN A 3 -46.35 -17.59 26.86
CA GLN A 3 -45.11 -17.89 26.13
C GLN A 3 -45.36 -18.73 24.88
N GLU A 4 -46.25 -19.72 24.99
CA GLU A 4 -46.63 -20.63 23.90
C GLU A 4 -47.30 -19.89 22.75
N ALA A 5 -48.27 -19.02 23.06
CA ALA A 5 -48.92 -18.16 22.06
C ALA A 5 -47.93 -17.22 21.34
N LEU A 6 -46.90 -16.74 22.05
CA LEU A 6 -45.88 -15.88 21.46
C LEU A 6 -44.95 -16.65 20.51
N LEU A 7 -44.60 -17.89 20.85
CA LEU A 7 -43.80 -18.77 20.00
C LEU A 7 -44.56 -19.17 18.73
N GLU A 8 -45.85 -19.48 18.86
CA GLU A 8 -46.71 -19.82 17.72
C GLU A 8 -46.87 -18.63 16.75
N ALA A 9 -47.06 -17.41 17.29
CA ALA A 9 -47.10 -16.19 16.49
C ALA A 9 -45.77 -15.92 15.77
N ALA A 10 -44.63 -16.13 16.44
CA ALA A 10 -43.32 -15.96 15.82
C ALA A 10 -43.06 -16.96 14.69
N ALA A 11 -43.42 -18.23 14.88
CA ALA A 11 -43.30 -19.26 13.86
C ALA A 11 -44.18 -18.93 12.63
N THR A 12 -45.41 -18.48 12.87
CA THR A 12 -46.34 -18.05 11.80
C THR A 12 -45.78 -16.86 11.02
N ALA A 13 -45.20 -15.87 11.72
CA ALA A 13 -44.60 -14.70 11.07
C ALA A 13 -43.42 -15.09 10.16
N LEU A 14 -42.56 -16.02 10.59
CA LEU A 14 -41.45 -16.52 9.78
C LEU A 14 -41.92 -17.25 8.53
N ASP A 15 -43.00 -18.04 8.62
CA ASP A 15 -43.60 -18.71 7.46
C ASP A 15 -44.19 -17.73 6.44
N LEU A 16 -44.86 -16.68 6.93
CA LEU A 16 -45.39 -15.62 6.08
C LEU A 16 -44.30 -14.79 5.40
N ILE A 17 -43.17 -14.56 6.07
CA ILE A 17 -42.00 -13.91 5.46
C ILE A 17 -41.40 -14.79 4.37
N ARG A 18 -41.19 -16.08 4.68
CA ARG A 18 -40.63 -17.07 3.74
C ARG A 18 -41.47 -17.21 2.48
N THR A 19 -42.80 -17.18 2.61
CA THR A 19 -43.74 -17.27 1.48
C THR A 19 -43.97 -15.94 0.77
N GLY A 20 -43.32 -14.86 1.21
CA GLY A 20 -43.45 -13.52 0.63
C GLY A 20 -44.79 -12.83 0.90
N LYS A 21 -45.61 -13.39 1.79
CA LYS A 21 -46.93 -12.83 2.16
C LYS A 21 -46.81 -11.59 3.04
N ILE A 22 -45.72 -11.48 3.81
CA ILE A 22 -45.37 -10.26 4.55
C ILE A 22 -43.90 -9.92 4.34
N ALA A 23 -43.59 -8.63 4.32
CA ALA A 23 -42.20 -8.16 4.25
C ALA A 23 -41.59 -8.10 5.65
N ALA A 24 -40.39 -8.65 5.82
CA ALA A 24 -39.62 -8.50 7.06
C ALA A 24 -39.19 -7.04 7.23
N ARG A 25 -39.39 -6.47 8.43
CA ARG A 25 -39.05 -5.07 8.76
C ARG A 25 -38.32 -5.00 10.11
N GLY A 26 -37.66 -3.86 10.34
CA GLY A 26 -36.83 -3.64 11.54
C GLY A 26 -35.36 -4.03 11.32
N SER A 27 -34.55 -3.94 12.38
CA SER A 27 -33.10 -4.15 12.31
C SER A 27 -32.71 -5.57 11.87
N LEU A 28 -33.55 -6.57 12.13
CA LEU A 28 -33.35 -7.96 11.72
C LEU A 28 -34.07 -8.31 10.41
N GLY A 29 -34.85 -7.39 9.84
CA GLY A 29 -35.56 -7.59 8.57
C GLY A 29 -34.64 -8.08 7.43
N PRO A 30 -33.44 -7.50 7.24
CA PRO A 30 -32.50 -7.94 6.21
C PRO A 30 -32.01 -9.38 6.34
N LEU A 31 -32.03 -9.97 7.55
CA LEU A 31 -31.61 -11.37 7.77
C LEU A 31 -32.70 -12.37 7.38
N LEU A 32 -33.96 -11.94 7.31
CA LEU A 32 -35.11 -12.77 6.99
C LEU A 32 -35.55 -12.64 5.54
N THR A 33 -35.04 -11.63 4.83
CA THR A 33 -35.15 -11.53 3.38
C THR A 33 -34.13 -12.46 2.73
N VAL A 34 -34.60 -13.32 1.81
CA VAL A 34 -33.71 -14.06 0.92
C VAL A 34 -32.87 -13.04 0.17
N GLN A 35 -31.57 -12.96 0.48
CA GLN A 35 -30.67 -12.16 -0.34
C GLN A 35 -30.66 -12.77 -1.74
N SER A 36 -30.99 -11.95 -2.73
CA SER A 36 -30.79 -12.30 -4.13
C SER A 36 -29.35 -12.77 -4.30
N TYR A 37 -29.16 -13.87 -5.02
CA TYR A 37 -27.82 -14.38 -5.33
C TYR A 37 -26.96 -13.24 -5.89
N GLN A 38 -25.94 -12.84 -5.14
CA GLN A 38 -24.91 -11.97 -5.65
C GLN A 38 -23.87 -12.87 -6.33
N PRO A 39 -23.67 -12.74 -7.65
CA PRO A 39 -22.62 -13.49 -8.32
C PRO A 39 -21.29 -13.18 -7.63
N VAL A 40 -20.70 -14.21 -7.04
CA VAL A 40 -19.34 -14.16 -6.53
C VAL A 40 -18.43 -14.03 -7.74
N TYR A 41 -17.46 -13.11 -7.69
CA TYR A 41 -16.44 -12.99 -8.72
C TYR A 41 -15.76 -14.35 -8.90
N GLU A 42 -15.94 -14.98 -10.07
CA GLU A 42 -15.43 -16.34 -10.35
C GLU A 42 -13.90 -16.41 -10.57
N GLY A 43 -13.20 -15.28 -10.42
CA GLY A 43 -11.84 -15.13 -10.91
C GLY A 43 -11.82 -14.93 -12.42
N ASP A 44 -10.77 -14.28 -12.91
CA ASP A 44 -10.57 -14.15 -14.36
C ASP A 44 -10.30 -15.53 -14.96
N ARG A 45 -11.28 -16.06 -15.71
CA ARG A 45 -11.07 -17.25 -16.53
C ARG A 45 -9.97 -16.95 -17.56
N PRO A 46 -9.08 -17.91 -17.90
CA PRO A 46 -8.06 -17.72 -18.93
C PRO A 46 -8.71 -17.76 -20.32
N GLY A 47 -9.49 -16.72 -20.64
CA GLY A 47 -9.97 -16.42 -21.98
C GLY A 47 -9.10 -15.37 -22.66
N ALA A 48 -9.61 -14.71 -23.71
CA ALA A 48 -8.90 -13.61 -24.38
C ALA A 48 -8.44 -12.50 -23.41
N ALA A 49 -9.16 -12.29 -22.31
CA ALA A 49 -8.77 -11.41 -21.21
C ALA A 49 -7.51 -11.89 -20.46
N GLY A 50 -7.32 -13.20 -20.29
CA GLY A 50 -6.10 -13.79 -19.71
C GLY A 50 -4.86 -13.56 -20.59
N ARG A 51 -4.99 -13.60 -21.92
CA ARG A 51 -3.90 -13.22 -22.85
C ARG A 51 -3.58 -11.72 -22.80
N SER A 52 -4.59 -10.88 -22.60
CA SER A 52 -4.42 -9.43 -22.40
C SER A 52 -3.75 -9.13 -21.06
N HIS A 53 -4.08 -9.89 -20.01
CA HIS A 53 -3.45 -9.77 -18.69
C HIS A 53 -1.99 -10.24 -18.72
N THR A 54 -1.66 -11.33 -19.41
CA THR A 54 -0.26 -11.76 -19.56
C THR A 54 0.55 -10.76 -20.39
N ALA A 55 0.00 -10.24 -21.49
CA ALA A 55 0.66 -9.21 -22.29
C ALA A 55 0.89 -7.90 -21.51
N GLY A 56 -0.09 -7.46 -20.71
CA GLY A 56 0.06 -6.29 -19.84
C GLY A 56 1.10 -6.50 -18.74
N GLN A 57 1.15 -7.70 -18.16
CA GLN A 57 2.13 -8.06 -17.14
C GLN A 57 3.56 -8.19 -17.72
N GLU A 58 3.70 -8.75 -18.93
CA GLU A 58 4.97 -8.79 -19.65
C GLU A 58 5.46 -7.39 -20.00
N ALA A 59 4.57 -6.50 -20.47
CA ALA A 59 4.91 -5.10 -20.74
C ALA A 59 5.37 -4.38 -19.46
N MET A 60 4.69 -4.60 -18.33
CA MET A 60 5.09 -4.04 -17.04
C MET A 60 6.45 -4.57 -16.58
N ASN A 61 6.70 -5.87 -16.73
CA ASN A 61 7.99 -6.49 -16.39
C ASN A 61 9.12 -5.94 -17.27
N GLN A 62 8.86 -5.72 -18.57
CA GLN A 62 9.84 -5.10 -19.48
C GLN A 62 10.15 -3.66 -19.09
N LEU A 63 9.12 -2.87 -18.73
CA LEU A 63 9.30 -1.50 -18.27
C LEU A 63 10.10 -1.46 -16.96
N TRP A 64 9.82 -2.37 -16.03
CA TRP A 64 10.56 -2.49 -14.78
C TRP A 64 12.03 -2.88 -15.03
N ALA A 65 12.27 -3.88 -15.89
CA ALA A 65 13.63 -4.28 -16.25
C ALA A 65 14.40 -3.14 -16.94
N GLN A 66 13.73 -2.32 -17.75
CA GLN A 66 14.32 -1.14 -18.36
C GLN A 66 14.68 -0.08 -17.30
N ALA A 67 13.75 0.21 -16.38
CA ALA A 67 14.01 1.15 -15.29
C ALA A 67 15.17 0.69 -14.40
N GLN A 68 15.29 -0.60 -14.13
CA GLN A 68 16.43 -1.16 -13.38
C GLN A 68 17.76 -0.95 -14.10
N ARG A 69 17.80 -1.14 -15.43
CA ARG A 69 19.02 -0.87 -16.22
C ARG A 69 19.39 0.61 -16.18
N GLU A 70 18.42 1.50 -16.35
CA GLU A 70 18.67 2.94 -16.30
C GLU A 70 19.18 3.38 -14.93
N VAL A 71 18.65 2.80 -13.84
CA VAL A 71 19.16 3.04 -12.49
C VAL A 71 20.60 2.54 -12.35
N GLU A 72 20.93 1.33 -12.81
CA GLU A 72 22.31 0.83 -12.75
C GLU A 72 23.26 1.71 -13.56
N GLU A 73 22.87 2.14 -14.76
CA GLU A 73 23.66 3.07 -15.59
C GLU A 73 23.93 4.40 -14.88
N TRP A 74 22.95 4.91 -14.12
CA TRP A 74 23.14 6.12 -13.32
C TRP A 74 24.16 5.89 -12.19
N PHE A 75 24.09 4.73 -11.50
CA PHE A 75 25.07 4.38 -10.47
C PHE A 75 26.47 4.16 -11.06
N ASP A 76 26.58 3.52 -12.21
CA ASP A 76 27.83 3.36 -12.96
C ASP A 76 28.47 4.73 -13.26
N ALA A 77 27.68 5.67 -13.79
CA ALA A 77 28.14 7.02 -14.05
C ALA A 77 28.59 7.73 -12.77
N ALA A 78 27.83 7.61 -11.68
CA ALA A 78 28.14 8.24 -10.41
C ALA A 78 29.41 7.71 -9.72
N ARG A 79 29.87 6.49 -10.05
CA ARG A 79 31.15 5.98 -9.54
C ARG A 79 32.36 6.75 -10.08
N ILE A 80 32.22 7.39 -11.24
CA ILE A 80 33.33 8.10 -11.93
C ILE A 80 33.09 9.60 -12.15
N ASP A 81 31.85 10.08 -12.05
CA ASP A 81 31.47 11.47 -12.22
C ASP A 81 30.83 12.05 -10.95
N GLU A 82 31.51 13.03 -10.36
CA GLU A 82 31.06 13.77 -9.18
C GLU A 82 29.72 14.49 -9.39
N ALA A 83 29.48 15.06 -10.58
CA ALA A 83 28.24 15.77 -10.86
C ALA A 83 27.05 14.81 -10.91
N ALA A 84 27.24 13.62 -11.51
CA ALA A 84 26.25 12.55 -11.51
C ALA A 84 25.96 12.05 -10.08
N ALA A 85 27.00 11.78 -9.29
CA ALA A 85 26.87 11.36 -7.90
C ALA A 85 26.08 12.38 -7.05
N ARG A 86 26.40 13.67 -7.17
CA ARG A 86 25.68 14.73 -6.47
C ARG A 86 24.22 14.84 -6.88
N ARG A 87 23.92 14.65 -8.16
CA ARG A 87 22.54 14.70 -8.67
C ARG A 87 21.70 13.54 -8.11
N ILE A 88 22.22 12.31 -8.15
CA ILE A 88 21.54 11.14 -7.57
C ILE A 88 21.36 11.32 -6.07
N PHE A 89 22.39 11.77 -5.36
CA PHE A 89 22.31 12.00 -3.93
C PHE A 89 21.28 13.07 -3.56
N GLY A 90 21.18 14.14 -4.36
CA GLY A 90 20.14 15.16 -4.21
C GLY A 90 18.73 14.60 -4.35
N ILE A 91 18.51 13.64 -5.26
CA ILE A 91 17.22 12.96 -5.45
C ILE A 91 16.91 12.08 -4.23
N LEU A 92 17.85 11.22 -3.81
CA LEU A 92 17.65 10.30 -2.68
C LEU A 92 17.41 11.06 -1.37
N THR A 93 18.07 12.20 -1.19
CA THR A 93 17.99 12.97 0.05
C THR A 93 16.95 14.08 0.04
N TRP A 94 16.16 14.23 -1.02
CA TRP A 94 15.17 15.30 -1.18
C TRP A 94 14.17 15.36 -0.01
N PHE A 95 13.77 14.20 0.51
CA PHE A 95 12.84 14.09 1.64
C PHE A 95 13.51 13.71 2.97
N SER A 96 14.85 13.69 3.04
CA SER A 96 15.55 13.43 4.29
C SER A 96 15.37 14.61 5.24
N ARG A 97 14.56 14.42 6.28
CA ARG A 97 14.26 15.44 7.31
C ARG A 97 15.17 15.38 8.54
N THR A 98 15.94 14.29 8.67
CA THR A 98 16.85 14.09 9.80
C THR A 98 18.25 13.79 9.29
N ARG A 99 19.25 14.06 10.14
CA ARG A 99 20.64 13.77 9.84
C ARG A 99 20.85 12.28 9.63
N GLU A 100 20.20 11.44 10.43
CA GLU A 100 20.32 9.98 10.34
C GLU A 100 19.73 9.43 9.03
N ALA A 101 18.68 10.04 8.50
CA ALA A 101 18.17 9.68 7.17
C ALA A 101 19.15 10.10 6.06
N TYR A 102 19.74 11.29 6.19
CA TYR A 102 20.73 11.79 5.23
C TYR A 102 22.01 10.95 5.20
N ASP A 103 22.56 10.64 6.38
CA ASP A 103 23.78 9.86 6.53
C ASP A 103 23.54 8.41 6.06
N ARG A 104 22.36 7.83 6.29
CA ARG A 104 22.00 6.50 5.73
C ARG A 104 22.02 6.46 4.20
N GLU A 105 21.48 7.47 3.53
CA GLU A 105 21.53 7.55 2.06
C GLU A 105 22.97 7.74 1.56
N ARG A 106 23.78 8.50 2.30
CA ARG A 106 25.20 8.71 1.98
C ARG A 106 25.98 7.40 2.09
N ASP A 107 25.80 6.68 3.18
CA ASP A 107 26.43 5.39 3.43
C ASP A 107 25.96 4.34 2.41
N PHE A 108 24.69 4.37 2.04
CA PHE A 108 24.15 3.52 0.97
C PHE A 108 24.88 3.75 -0.35
N MET A 109 25.05 5.00 -0.79
CA MET A 109 25.76 5.32 -2.03
C MET A 109 27.24 4.94 -1.98
N ILE A 110 27.90 5.14 -0.83
CA ILE A 110 29.28 4.68 -0.62
C ILE A 110 29.36 3.15 -0.72
N GLY A 111 28.37 2.44 -0.15
CA GLY A 111 28.24 0.99 -0.28
C GLY A 111 28.08 0.51 -1.72
N GLN A 112 27.53 1.33 -2.62
CA GLN A 112 27.45 1.07 -4.07
C GLN A 112 28.75 1.40 -4.83
N GLY A 113 29.83 1.74 -4.11
CA GLY A 113 31.15 2.04 -4.68
C GLY A 113 31.33 3.49 -5.14
N ILE A 114 30.40 4.39 -4.80
CA ILE A 114 30.54 5.81 -5.12
C ILE A 114 31.56 6.45 -4.15
N PRO A 115 32.58 7.16 -4.65
CA PRO A 115 33.58 7.79 -3.78
C PRO A 115 32.95 8.77 -2.78
N ALA A 116 33.28 8.63 -1.50
CA ALA A 116 32.77 9.53 -0.45
C ALA A 116 33.09 11.01 -0.74
N ALA A 117 34.21 11.29 -1.41
CA ALA A 117 34.62 12.64 -1.80
C ALA A 117 33.66 13.31 -2.79
N PHE A 118 32.86 12.54 -3.54
CA PHE A 118 31.87 13.08 -4.47
C PHE A 118 30.58 13.51 -3.76
N LEU A 119 30.33 12.95 -2.57
CA LEU A 119 29.09 13.17 -1.83
C LEU A 119 29.25 14.34 -0.86
N PRO A 120 28.33 15.31 -0.85
CA PRO A 120 28.36 16.41 0.09
C PRO A 120 28.14 15.94 1.53
N ASP A 121 28.85 16.57 2.44
CA ASP A 121 28.64 16.38 3.87
C ASP A 121 27.38 17.14 4.33
N PRO A 122 26.72 16.69 5.41
CA PRO A 122 25.56 17.39 5.95
C PRO A 122 25.95 18.79 6.43
N GLU A 123 25.38 19.81 5.78
CA GLU A 123 25.57 21.22 6.18
C GLU A 123 25.19 21.44 7.65
N PRO A 124 26.03 22.17 8.43
CA PRO A 124 25.71 22.49 9.82
C PRO A 124 24.41 23.31 9.88
N GLY A 125 23.42 22.79 10.61
CA GLY A 125 22.11 23.44 10.77
C GLY A 125 21.04 23.02 9.77
N ARG A 126 21.34 22.14 8.79
CA ARG A 126 20.33 21.57 7.86
C ARG A 126 19.26 20.75 8.58
N PHE A 127 19.63 20.14 9.70
CA PHE A 127 18.75 19.28 10.50
C PHE A 127 18.61 19.85 11.90
N VAL A 128 17.38 19.97 12.38
CA VAL A 128 17.11 20.40 13.75
C VAL A 128 17.49 19.25 14.69
N SER A 129 18.37 19.52 15.65
CA SER A 129 18.79 18.51 16.63
C SER A 129 17.59 18.10 17.48
N SER A 130 17.21 16.81 17.45
CA SER A 130 16.16 16.24 18.30
C SER A 130 16.68 16.00 19.74
N ALA A 131 17.45 16.93 20.30
CA ALA A 131 17.91 16.86 21.67
C ALA A 131 17.14 17.86 22.54
N SER A 132 16.54 17.34 23.62
CA SER A 132 15.85 18.03 24.71
C SER A 132 14.32 18.21 24.57
N SER A 133 13.60 17.11 24.80
CA SER A 133 12.36 17.18 25.57
C SER A 133 12.43 16.16 26.71
N SER A 134 13.40 16.32 27.60
CA SER A 134 13.28 15.79 28.95
C SER A 134 12.25 16.65 29.68
N ARG A 135 10.97 16.30 29.54
CA ARG A 135 9.93 16.73 30.46
C ARG A 135 10.18 16.06 31.80
N THR A 136 10.86 16.76 32.69
CA THR A 136 10.79 16.51 34.12
C THR A 136 9.39 16.91 34.57
N CYS A 137 8.57 15.91 34.90
CA CYS A 137 7.34 16.09 35.67
C CYS A 137 7.66 15.97 37.17
N PRO A 138 6.80 16.55 38.03
CA PRO A 138 7.17 17.40 39.17
C PRO A 138 7.77 16.69 40.37
#